data_AF-A0A7R9YCK8-F1
#
_entry.id   AF-A0A7R9YCK8-F1
#
_cell.length_a   1.000
_cell.length_b   1.000
_cell.length_c   1.000
_cell.angle_alpha   90.00
_cell.angle_beta   90.00
_cell.angle_gamma   90.00
#
_symmetry.space_group_name_H-M   'P 1'
#
loop_
_entity.id
_entity.type
_entity.pdbx_description
1 polymer ?
#
loop_
_entity_poly.entity_id
_entity_poly.type
_entity_poly.pdbx_seq_one_letter_code
_entity_poly.pdbx_strand_id
1 'polypeptide(L)'
;AKVEAVRSCLGFKADIVKIPQERRPKYIVVTGGVISGIGKGITASSVGVLMKMMGLRPTAVKIDPYLNCDAGTMSPFEHGEVFVLNDGGECDLDLGNYERFLNVQLRNVSNITTGKIYQNVISAERRGDYLGRTVQVVPHVTDEIIRCIQHVAMSPVDGETEPPDVCIIELGGTLGDIESMPFVEALRQLQLREGWKNV
;
A
#
# COMPACT_ATOMS: atom_id res chain seq x y z
N ALA A 1 -9.87 -42.61 19.35
CA ALA A 1 -10.62 -43.84 19.71
C ALA A 1 -12.09 -43.59 20.08
N LYS A 2 -12.45 -42.70 21.03
CA LYS A 2 -13.88 -42.44 21.38
C LYS A 2 -14.59 -41.34 20.58
N VAL A 3 -13.89 -40.59 19.72
CA VAL A 3 -14.47 -39.49 18.91
C VAL A 3 -14.91 -39.96 17.50
N GLU A 4 -14.39 -41.08 17.00
CA GLU A 4 -14.72 -41.61 15.67
C GLU A 4 -16.08 -42.34 15.60
N ALA A 5 -16.56 -42.88 16.73
CA ALA A 5 -17.80 -43.65 16.74
C ALA A 5 -19.07 -42.79 16.52
N VAL A 6 -19.02 -41.48 16.85
CA VAL A 6 -20.18 -40.58 16.68
C VAL A 6 -20.32 -40.09 15.24
N ARG A 7 -19.23 -40.07 14.45
CA ARG A 7 -19.26 -39.63 13.05
C ARG A 7 -19.89 -40.65 12.10
N SER A 8 -19.97 -41.92 12.48
CA SER A 8 -20.49 -42.99 11.61
C SER A 8 -22.01 -43.16 11.65
N CYS A 9 -22.73 -42.64 12.66
CA CYS A 9 -24.17 -42.88 12.83
C CYS A 9 -25.08 -41.79 12.27
N LEU A 10 -24.52 -40.63 11.91
CA LEU A 10 -25.29 -39.51 11.36
C LEU A 10 -24.78 -39.26 9.94
N GLY A 11 -25.56 -39.70 8.94
CA GLY A 11 -25.30 -39.49 7.51
C GLY A 11 -25.36 -38.03 7.06
N PHE A 12 -24.72 -37.13 7.81
CA PHE A 12 -24.48 -35.76 7.41
C PHE A 12 -23.24 -35.73 6.52
N LYS A 13 -23.45 -35.57 5.21
CA LYS A 13 -22.46 -34.90 4.38
C LYS A 13 -22.25 -33.53 5.02
N ALA A 14 -21.09 -33.33 5.65
CA ALA A 14 -20.66 -32.01 6.03
C ALA A 14 -20.39 -31.24 4.74
N ASP A 15 -21.42 -30.61 4.20
CA ASP A 15 -21.24 -29.45 3.36
C ASP A 15 -20.50 -28.44 4.24
N ILE A 16 -19.18 -28.42 4.10
CA ILE A 16 -18.33 -27.41 4.71
C ILE A 16 -18.82 -26.09 4.10
N VAL A 17 -19.70 -25.41 4.83
CA VAL A 17 -20.00 -24.01 4.60
C VAL A 17 -18.64 -23.32 4.63
N LYS A 18 -18.11 -23.00 3.44
CA LYS A 18 -16.96 -22.12 3.31
C LYS A 18 -17.43 -20.80 3.90
N ILE A 19 -17.10 -20.57 5.17
CA ILE A 19 -17.14 -19.23 5.75
C ILE A 19 -16.35 -18.37 4.76
N PRO A 20 -16.94 -17.31 4.16
CA PRO A 20 -16.22 -16.44 3.27
C PRO A 20 -14.96 -15.98 4.01
N GLN A 21 -13.79 -16.39 3.53
CA GLN A 21 -12.56 -15.80 4.02
C GLN A 21 -12.67 -14.32 3.68
N GLU A 22 -12.70 -13.46 4.70
CA GLU A 22 -12.68 -12.02 4.55
C GLU A 22 -11.57 -11.69 3.53
N ARG A 23 -11.97 -11.12 2.38
CA ARG A 23 -11.09 -10.99 1.21
C ARG A 23 -10.05 -9.92 1.52
N ARG A 24 -8.93 -10.35 2.12
CA ARG A 24 -7.80 -9.47 2.44
C ARG A 24 -6.93 -9.28 1.21
N PRO A 25 -6.60 -8.03 0.83
CA PRO A 25 -5.67 -7.75 -0.25
C PRO A 25 -4.33 -8.44 -0.02
N LYS A 26 -3.70 -8.92 -1.08
CA LYS A 26 -2.27 -9.28 -1.08
C LYS A 26 -1.45 -8.05 -1.41
N TYR A 27 -0.21 -8.01 -0.96
CA TYR A 27 0.72 -6.93 -1.24
C TYR A 27 1.84 -7.44 -2.14
N ILE A 28 2.26 -6.61 -3.09
CA ILE A 28 3.47 -6.85 -3.89
C ILE A 28 4.35 -5.63 -3.70
N VAL A 29 5.49 -5.81 -3.02
CA VAL A 29 6.43 -4.72 -2.75
C VAL A 29 7.49 -4.68 -3.86
N VAL A 30 7.61 -3.52 -4.51
CA VAL A 30 8.62 -3.22 -5.53
C VAL A 30 9.58 -2.18 -4.96
N THR A 31 10.86 -2.52 -4.87
CA THR A 31 11.90 -1.63 -4.30
C THR A 31 13.00 -1.32 -5.31
N GLY A 32 13.64 -0.15 -5.17
CA GLY A 32 14.81 0.24 -5.95
C GLY A 32 16.13 -0.18 -5.33
N GLY A 33 17.02 -0.77 -6.13
CA GLY A 33 18.35 -1.19 -5.71
C GLY A 33 19.39 -0.06 -5.75
N VAL A 34 20.10 0.06 -6.87
CA VAL A 34 21.38 0.80 -6.95
C VAL A 34 21.24 2.23 -7.45
N ILE A 35 20.28 2.50 -8.32
CA ILE A 35 20.10 3.83 -8.93
C ILE A 35 18.61 4.08 -9.19
N SER A 36 18.18 5.32 -8.99
CA SER A 36 16.83 5.78 -9.32
C SER A 36 16.66 5.99 -10.84
N GLY A 37 15.43 5.93 -11.34
CA GLY A 37 15.13 6.22 -12.76
C GLY A 37 15.33 5.09 -13.77
N ILE A 38 15.62 3.84 -13.35
CA ILE A 38 15.75 2.69 -14.27
C ILE A 38 14.41 2.17 -14.82
N GLY A 39 13.28 2.52 -14.18
CA GLY A 39 11.95 2.04 -14.59
C GLY A 39 11.24 1.18 -13.54
N LYS A 40 11.33 1.57 -12.26
CA LYS A 40 10.60 0.95 -11.16
C LYS A 40 9.08 1.05 -11.39
N GLY A 41 8.57 2.25 -11.65
CA GLY A 41 7.16 2.48 -11.98
C GLY A 41 6.66 1.66 -13.18
N ILE A 42 7.47 1.50 -14.24
CA ILE A 42 7.12 0.68 -15.41
C ILE A 42 7.06 -0.81 -15.05
N THR A 43 8.01 -1.29 -14.25
CA THR A 43 8.04 -2.69 -13.79
C THR A 43 6.84 -2.98 -12.90
N ALA A 44 6.57 -2.12 -11.92
CA ALA A 44 5.42 -2.22 -11.03
C ALA A 44 4.09 -2.18 -11.79
N SER A 45 3.95 -1.26 -12.76
CA SER A 45 2.78 -1.17 -13.64
C SER A 45 2.58 -2.45 -14.46
N SER A 46 3.67 -3.00 -15.01
CA SER A 46 3.64 -4.24 -15.80
C SER A 46 3.18 -5.44 -14.96
N VAL A 47 3.64 -5.54 -13.71
CA VAL A 47 3.16 -6.56 -12.77
C VAL A 47 1.66 -6.40 -12.54
N GLY A 48 1.16 -5.18 -12.37
CA GLY A 48 -0.28 -4.97 -12.19
C GLY A 48 -1.12 -5.31 -13.42
N VAL A 49 -0.61 -5.05 -14.63
CA VAL A 49 -1.28 -5.51 -15.87
C VAL A 49 -1.38 -7.04 -15.89
N LEU A 50 -0.32 -7.76 -15.51
CA LEU A 50 -0.36 -9.22 -15.43
C LEU A 50 -1.41 -9.70 -14.41
N MET A 51 -1.48 -9.08 -13.23
CA MET A 51 -2.51 -9.41 -12.24
C MET A 51 -3.93 -9.17 -12.80
N LYS A 52 -4.13 -8.06 -13.52
CA LYS A 52 -5.40 -7.77 -14.18
C LYS A 52 -5.75 -8.81 -15.26
N MET A 53 -4.77 -9.24 -16.05
CA MET A 53 -4.95 -10.32 -17.04
C MET A 53 -5.31 -11.67 -16.39
N MET A 54 -4.88 -11.90 -15.15
CA MET A 54 -5.28 -13.07 -14.35
C MET A 54 -6.67 -12.93 -13.71
N GLY A 55 -7.40 -11.84 -13.98
CA GLY A 55 -8.72 -11.58 -13.43
C GLY A 55 -8.71 -11.05 -11.99
N LEU A 56 -7.56 -10.61 -11.48
CA LEU A 56 -7.44 -9.94 -10.19
C LEU A 56 -7.66 -8.44 -10.35
N ARG A 57 -8.05 -7.79 -9.26
CA ARG A 57 -8.27 -6.34 -9.20
C ARG A 57 -7.09 -5.64 -8.52
N PRO A 58 -6.11 -5.09 -9.28
CA PRO A 58 -4.97 -4.41 -8.69
C PRO A 58 -5.31 -2.97 -8.27
N THR A 59 -4.69 -2.52 -7.19
CA THR A 59 -4.50 -1.11 -6.83
C THR A 59 -3.01 -0.82 -6.65
N ALA A 60 -2.63 0.45 -6.57
CA ALA A 60 -1.23 0.87 -6.45
C ALA A 60 -1.03 1.91 -5.35
N VAL A 61 0.10 1.82 -4.67
CA VAL A 61 0.62 2.79 -3.71
C VAL A 61 2.01 3.19 -4.17
N LYS A 62 2.25 4.49 -4.31
CA LYS A 62 3.59 5.05 -4.51
C LYS A 62 4.07 5.64 -3.19
N ILE A 63 5.18 5.16 -2.69
CA ILE A 63 5.88 5.74 -1.55
C ILE A 63 7.02 6.61 -2.07
N ASP A 64 7.01 7.87 -1.69
CA ASP A 64 8.02 8.86 -2.00
C ASP A 64 8.75 9.30 -0.73
N PRO A 65 10.06 9.00 -0.61
CA PRO A 65 10.77 9.29 0.63
C PRO A 65 11.12 10.77 0.83
N TYR A 66 10.82 11.66 -0.13
CA TYR A 66 11.03 13.10 0.02
C TYR A 66 10.09 13.74 1.06
N LEU A 67 10.49 14.91 1.58
CA LEU A 67 9.78 15.61 2.66
C LEU A 67 8.60 16.46 2.20
N ASN A 68 8.48 16.81 0.93
CA ASN A 68 7.32 17.53 0.40
C ASN A 68 6.03 16.74 0.67
N CYS A 69 4.95 17.43 1.04
CA CYS A 69 3.65 16.78 1.25
C CYS A 69 3.02 16.33 -0.07
N ASP A 70 3.27 17.08 -1.14
CA ASP A 70 2.78 16.84 -2.49
C ASP A 70 3.85 17.28 -3.50
N ALA A 71 3.67 16.88 -4.75
CA ALA A 71 4.57 17.26 -5.83
C ALA A 71 4.30 18.69 -6.36
N GLY A 72 3.18 19.31 -5.99
CA GLY A 72 2.73 20.60 -6.53
C GLY A 72 3.67 21.77 -6.26
N THR A 73 4.39 21.71 -5.14
CA THR A 73 5.38 22.74 -4.77
C THR A 73 6.76 22.55 -5.42
N MET A 74 6.97 21.43 -6.14
CA MET A 74 8.25 21.07 -6.71
C MET A 74 8.44 21.67 -8.10
N SER A 75 9.69 22.00 -8.45
CA SER A 75 10.02 22.44 -9.81
C SER A 75 9.89 21.28 -10.79
N PRO A 76 9.15 21.43 -11.91
CA PRO A 76 9.07 20.38 -12.93
C PRO A 76 10.42 20.02 -13.56
N PHE A 77 11.40 20.91 -13.47
CA PHE A 77 12.75 20.66 -13.99
C PHE A 77 13.60 19.77 -13.09
N GLU A 78 13.26 19.67 -11.80
CA GLU A 78 14.03 18.88 -10.83
C GLU A 78 13.43 17.49 -10.62
N HIS A 79 12.10 17.41 -10.52
CA HIS A 79 11.39 16.19 -10.16
C HIS A 79 10.60 15.57 -11.34
N GLY A 80 10.51 16.29 -12.46
CA GLY A 80 9.66 15.92 -13.59
C GLY A 80 8.25 16.50 -13.47
N GLU A 81 7.39 16.12 -14.40
CA GLU A 81 6.01 16.62 -14.48
C GLU A 81 5.19 16.20 -13.25
N VAL A 82 4.32 17.09 -12.79
CA VAL A 82 3.33 16.80 -11.74
C VAL A 82 2.10 16.18 -12.38
N PHE A 83 1.63 15.07 -11.84
CA PHE A 83 0.37 14.45 -12.25
C PHE A 83 -0.77 14.86 -11.33
N VAL A 84 -1.90 15.27 -11.91
CA VAL A 84 -3.10 15.68 -11.17
C VAL A 84 -4.14 14.58 -11.24
N LEU A 85 -4.53 14.05 -10.09
CA LEU A 85 -5.55 13.02 -9.95
C LEU A 85 -6.97 13.60 -10.00
N ASN A 86 -7.96 12.73 -10.22
CA ASN A 86 -9.37 13.14 -10.31
C ASN A 86 -9.92 13.83 -9.05
N ASP A 87 -9.34 13.54 -7.88
CA ASP A 87 -9.69 14.18 -6.61
C ASP A 87 -8.93 15.50 -6.34
N GLY A 88 -8.16 15.98 -7.32
CA GLY A 88 -7.35 17.20 -7.23
C GLY A 88 -6.00 16.99 -6.55
N GLY A 89 -5.62 15.75 -6.24
CA GLY A 89 -4.29 15.46 -5.68
C GLY A 89 -3.17 15.72 -6.68
N GLU A 90 -2.17 16.51 -6.27
CA GLU A 90 -0.94 16.77 -7.03
C GLU A 90 0.14 15.77 -6.59
N CYS A 91 0.55 14.89 -7.50
CA CYS A 91 1.41 13.75 -7.18
C CYS A 91 2.50 13.51 -8.24
N ASP A 92 3.40 12.58 -7.93
CA ASP A 92 4.45 12.15 -8.83
C ASP A 92 3.89 11.51 -10.12
N LEU A 93 4.64 11.64 -11.22
CA LEU A 93 4.27 11.13 -12.54
C LEU A 93 4.04 9.61 -12.56
N ASP A 94 4.67 8.85 -11.67
CA ASP A 94 4.49 7.40 -11.58
C ASP A 94 3.03 7.01 -11.31
N LEU A 95 2.25 7.83 -10.58
CA LEU A 95 0.81 7.56 -10.41
C LEU A 95 0.04 7.64 -11.71
N GLY A 96 0.42 8.55 -12.61
CA GLY A 96 -0.16 8.63 -13.94
C GLY A 96 0.17 7.39 -14.78
N ASN A 97 1.35 6.78 -14.57
CA ASN A 97 1.66 5.49 -15.21
C ASN A 97 0.74 4.39 -14.69
N TYR A 98 0.53 4.31 -13.37
CA TYR A 98 -0.39 3.32 -12.80
C TYR A 98 -1.82 3.46 -13.32
N GLU A 99 -2.39 4.67 -13.35
CA GLU A 99 -3.74 4.87 -13.88
C GLU A 99 -3.86 4.44 -15.35
N ARG A 100 -2.88 4.81 -16.18
CA ARG A 100 -2.88 4.49 -17.61
C ARG A 100 -2.73 2.99 -17.88
N PHE A 101 -1.81 2.31 -17.20
CA PHE A 101 -1.55 0.89 -17.42
C PHE A 101 -2.63 0.00 -16.79
N LEU A 102 -3.09 0.34 -15.58
CA LEU A 102 -4.06 -0.47 -14.85
C LEU A 102 -5.50 -0.13 -15.23
N ASN A 103 -5.75 1.00 -15.90
CA ASN A 103 -7.10 1.53 -16.18
C ASN A 103 -7.95 1.57 -14.90
N VAL A 104 -7.45 2.31 -13.90
CA VAL A 104 -8.06 2.56 -12.59
C VAL A 104 -7.98 4.05 -12.26
N GLN A 105 -8.77 4.49 -11.29
CA GLN A 105 -8.78 5.87 -10.79
C GLN A 105 -8.18 5.89 -9.38
N LEU A 106 -6.92 6.29 -9.30
CA LEU A 106 -6.23 6.48 -8.03
C LEU A 106 -6.67 7.81 -7.39
N ARG A 107 -6.39 7.92 -6.10
CA ARG A 107 -6.69 9.08 -5.27
C ARG A 107 -5.42 9.57 -4.59
N ASN A 108 -5.42 10.81 -4.10
CA ASN A 108 -4.27 11.44 -3.43
C ASN A 108 -3.68 10.55 -2.30
N VAL A 109 -4.53 9.78 -1.61
CA VAL A 109 -4.12 8.80 -0.59
C VAL A 109 -3.19 7.69 -1.09
N SER A 110 -3.17 7.44 -2.40
CA SER A 110 -2.32 6.44 -3.09
C SER A 110 -0.86 6.91 -3.21
N ASN A 111 -0.61 8.20 -2.99
CA ASN A 111 0.71 8.79 -2.91
C ASN A 111 1.06 9.07 -1.44
N ILE A 112 1.99 8.30 -0.91
CA ILE A 112 2.49 8.42 0.46
C ILE A 112 3.85 9.12 0.41
N THR A 113 3.97 10.28 1.05
CA THR A 113 5.24 11.00 1.18
C THR A 113 5.70 11.06 2.63
N THR A 114 7.00 11.27 2.87
CA THR A 114 7.49 11.51 4.24
C THR A 114 6.80 12.72 4.86
N GLY A 115 6.59 13.79 4.09
CA GLY A 115 5.87 14.99 4.53
C GLY A 115 4.47 14.69 5.07
N LYS A 116 3.65 13.98 4.28
CA LYS A 116 2.28 13.58 4.67
C LYS A 116 2.27 12.75 5.95
N ILE A 117 3.14 11.75 6.04
CA ILE A 117 3.21 10.86 7.21
C ILE A 117 3.58 11.65 8.46
N TYR A 118 4.62 12.48 8.41
CA TYR A 118 5.04 13.28 9.55
C TYR A 118 3.98 14.31 9.94
N GLN A 119 3.33 14.94 8.96
CA GLN A 119 2.22 15.87 9.23
C GLN A 119 1.07 15.17 9.96
N ASN A 120 0.69 13.95 9.57
CA ASN A 120 -0.35 13.18 10.24
C ASN A 120 0.04 12.83 11.68
N VAL A 121 1.26 12.32 11.87
CA VAL A 121 1.76 11.92 13.20
C VAL A 121 1.86 13.12 14.13
N ILE A 122 2.43 14.24 13.67
CA ILE A 122 2.56 15.46 14.47
C ILE A 122 1.17 16.04 14.79
N SER A 123 0.25 16.01 13.82
CA SER A 123 -1.12 16.48 14.04
C SER A 123 -1.87 15.63 15.08
N ALA A 124 -1.69 14.31 15.05
CA ALA A 124 -2.22 13.39 16.06
C ALA A 124 -1.64 13.64 17.45
N GLU A 125 -0.34 13.92 17.52
CA GLU A 125 0.33 14.32 18.76
C GLU A 125 -0.28 15.58 19.35
N ARG A 126 -0.47 16.62 18.54
CA ARG A 126 -1.05 17.90 18.99
C ARG A 126 -2.51 17.79 19.43
N ARG A 127 -3.27 16.84 18.89
CA ARG A 127 -4.64 16.54 19.34
C ARG A 127 -4.67 15.75 20.66
N GLY A 128 -3.54 15.18 21.10
CA GLY A 128 -3.45 14.37 22.30
C GLY A 128 -3.75 12.88 22.06
N ASP A 129 -3.75 12.41 20.81
CA ASP A 129 -4.11 11.02 20.45
C ASP A 129 -3.14 10.00 21.08
N TYR A 130 -1.91 10.41 21.39
CA TYR A 130 -0.90 9.57 22.06
C TYR A 130 -0.91 9.66 23.59
N LEU A 131 -1.92 10.29 24.20
CA LEU A 131 -2.14 10.33 25.66
C LEU A 131 -0.91 10.87 26.44
N GLY A 132 -0.23 11.86 25.88
CA GLY A 132 0.96 12.50 26.49
C GLY A 132 2.23 11.65 26.46
N ARG A 133 2.25 10.51 25.78
CA ARG A 133 3.45 9.68 25.61
C ARG A 133 4.38 10.25 24.54
N THR A 134 5.65 9.91 24.63
CA THR A 134 6.66 10.30 23.64
C THR A 134 6.41 9.65 22.29
N VAL A 135 6.35 10.47 21.24
CA VAL A 135 6.23 10.02 19.85
C VAL A 135 7.62 9.76 19.28
N GLN A 136 7.77 8.65 18.57
CA GLN A 136 9.03 8.13 18.02
C GLN A 136 8.80 7.57 16.63
N VAL A 137 9.88 7.45 15.82
CA VAL A 137 9.80 6.84 14.47
C VAL A 137 9.21 5.42 14.53
N VAL A 138 9.73 4.58 15.43
CA VAL A 138 9.15 3.28 15.73
C VAL A 138 8.49 3.35 17.11
N PRO A 139 7.20 2.99 17.27
CA PRO A 139 6.32 2.46 16.23
C PRO A 139 5.49 3.52 15.48
N HIS A 140 5.40 4.77 15.97
CA HIS A 140 4.36 5.71 15.53
C HIS A 140 4.41 6.10 14.05
N VAL A 141 5.60 6.39 13.50
CA VAL A 141 5.75 6.70 12.07
C VAL A 141 5.55 5.43 11.23
N THR A 142 6.13 4.30 11.65
CA THR A 142 5.97 3.02 10.94
C THR A 142 4.52 2.53 10.92
N ASP A 143 3.78 2.74 12.02
CA ASP A 143 2.37 2.41 12.13
C ASP A 143 1.51 3.28 11.21
N GLU A 144 1.81 4.58 11.14
CA GLU A 144 1.11 5.49 10.23
C GLU A 144 1.35 5.12 8.76
N ILE A 145 2.58 4.73 8.39
CA ILE A 145 2.89 4.23 7.05
C ILE A 145 2.05 2.98 6.73
N ILE A 146 2.04 1.99 7.63
CA ILE A 146 1.27 0.75 7.48
C ILE A 146 -0.23 1.06 7.36
N ARG A 147 -0.75 1.96 8.20
CA ARG A 147 -2.14 2.39 8.19
C ARG A 147 -2.54 3.00 6.84
N CYS A 148 -1.70 3.86 6.28
CA CYS A 148 -1.93 4.47 4.97
C CYS A 148 -1.91 3.42 3.85
N ILE A 149 -0.94 2.50 3.85
CA ILE A 149 -0.87 1.39 2.87
C ILE A 149 -2.14 0.53 2.93
N GLN A 150 -2.54 0.10 4.14
CA GLN A 150 -3.73 -0.72 4.34
C GLN A 150 -5.00 0.02 3.92
N HIS A 151 -5.09 1.33 4.19
CA HIS A 151 -6.23 2.14 3.78
C HIS A 151 -6.41 2.15 2.25
N VAL A 152 -5.32 2.35 1.50
CA VAL A 152 -5.36 2.32 0.02
C VAL A 152 -5.68 0.91 -0.47
N ALA A 153 -5.06 -0.12 0.11
CA ALA A 153 -5.30 -1.51 -0.27
C ALA A 153 -6.76 -1.95 -0.08
N MET A 154 -7.49 -1.34 0.85
CA MET A 154 -8.91 -1.59 1.10
C MET A 154 -9.85 -0.70 0.30
N SER A 155 -9.34 0.34 -0.37
CA SER A 155 -10.14 1.34 -1.07
C SER A 155 -10.33 0.96 -2.53
N PRO A 156 -11.57 0.79 -3.04
CA PRO A 156 -11.80 0.51 -4.45
C PRO A 156 -11.38 1.67 -5.37
N VAL A 157 -10.77 1.32 -6.49
CA VAL A 157 -10.21 2.25 -7.50
C VAL A 157 -10.75 1.99 -8.92
N ASP A 158 -11.57 0.96 -9.09
CA ASP A 158 -12.05 0.44 -10.37
C ASP A 158 -13.57 0.57 -10.55
N GLY A 159 -14.23 1.36 -9.69
CA GLY A 159 -15.68 1.58 -9.72
C GLY A 159 -16.50 0.52 -8.98
N GLU A 160 -15.84 -0.51 -8.47
CA GLU A 160 -16.47 -1.56 -7.67
C GLU A 160 -16.65 -1.14 -6.20
N THR A 161 -17.43 -1.93 -5.45
CA THR A 161 -17.66 -1.70 -4.01
C THR A 161 -16.72 -2.50 -3.11
N GLU A 162 -16.27 -3.66 -3.58
CA GLU A 162 -15.41 -4.56 -2.83
C GLU A 162 -13.94 -4.12 -2.86
N PRO A 163 -13.13 -4.43 -1.84
CA PRO A 163 -11.70 -4.15 -1.85
C PRO A 163 -10.95 -4.75 -3.05
N PRO A 164 -9.85 -4.10 -3.51
CA PRO A 164 -8.90 -4.69 -4.44
C PRO A 164 -8.33 -6.04 -3.96
N ASP A 165 -7.92 -6.88 -4.91
CA ASP A 165 -7.29 -8.18 -4.63
C ASP A 165 -5.82 -8.06 -4.27
N VAL A 166 -5.13 -7.12 -4.94
CA VAL A 166 -3.68 -6.96 -4.87
C VAL A 166 -3.37 -5.48 -4.79
N CYS A 167 -2.53 -5.09 -3.84
CA CYS A 167 -1.96 -3.76 -3.71
C CYS A 167 -0.48 -3.80 -4.09
N ILE A 168 -0.12 -3.12 -5.16
CA ILE A 168 1.26 -2.97 -5.60
C ILE A 168 1.83 -1.77 -4.87
N ILE A 169 2.88 -1.98 -4.08
CA ILE A 169 3.54 -0.92 -3.33
C ILE A 169 4.89 -0.66 -3.98
N GLU A 170 5.05 0.50 -4.60
CA GLU A 170 6.36 0.95 -5.06
C GLU A 170 7.02 1.81 -3.99
N LEU A 171 8.17 1.37 -3.49
CA LEU A 171 9.07 2.21 -2.71
C LEU A 171 10.00 2.98 -3.65
N GLY A 172 9.75 4.28 -3.77
CA GLY A 172 10.57 5.24 -4.48
C GLY A 172 11.96 5.41 -3.87
N GLY A 173 12.82 6.15 -4.56
CA GLY A 173 14.21 6.33 -4.15
C GLY A 173 15.07 5.08 -4.34
N THR A 174 16.13 5.02 -3.54
CA THR A 174 17.16 3.96 -3.57
C THR A 174 17.23 3.33 -2.17
N LEU A 175 17.17 2.00 -2.10
CA LEU A 175 17.29 1.31 -0.81
C LEU A 175 18.68 1.54 -0.21
N GLY A 176 18.72 1.87 1.08
CA GLY A 176 19.95 2.14 1.82
C GLY A 176 20.13 3.60 2.19
N ASP A 177 19.41 4.50 1.52
CA ASP A 177 19.38 5.92 1.89
C ASP A 177 18.62 6.12 3.21
N ILE A 178 19.04 7.11 4.00
CA ILE A 178 18.45 7.44 5.32
C ILE A 178 16.95 7.70 5.21
N GLU A 179 16.53 8.33 4.11
CA GLU A 179 15.13 8.65 3.82
C GLU A 179 14.23 7.40 3.70
N SER A 180 14.78 6.27 3.28
CA SER A 180 14.05 5.02 3.07
C SER A 180 13.89 4.19 4.35
N MET A 181 14.69 4.46 5.39
CA MET A 181 14.77 3.63 6.60
C MET A 181 13.40 3.42 7.29
N PRO A 182 12.57 4.47 7.50
CA PRO A 182 11.26 4.29 8.14
C PRO A 182 10.31 3.41 7.30
N PHE A 183 10.35 3.55 5.97
CA PHE A 183 9.49 2.79 5.07
C PHE A 183 9.90 1.32 4.99
N VAL A 184 11.20 1.03 4.93
CA VAL A 184 11.69 -0.35 4.94
C VAL A 184 11.30 -1.06 6.23
N GLU A 185 11.43 -0.39 7.39
CA GLU A 185 10.99 -0.96 8.66
C GLU A 185 9.47 -1.14 8.72
N ALA A 186 8.69 -0.20 8.19
CA ALA A 186 7.24 -0.32 8.10
C ALA A 186 6.81 -1.51 7.22
N LEU A 187 7.45 -1.72 6.07
CA LEU A 187 7.18 -2.85 5.16
C LEU A 187 7.58 -4.19 5.80
N ARG A 188 8.70 -4.22 6.53
CA ARG A 188 9.10 -5.40 7.32
C ARG A 188 8.04 -5.74 8.38
N GLN A 189 7.53 -4.75 9.09
CA GLN A 189 6.45 -4.94 10.07
C GLN A 189 5.13 -5.33 9.41
N LEU A 190 4.79 -4.77 8.24
CA LEU A 190 3.62 -5.16 7.45
C LEU A 190 3.66 -6.66 7.11
N GLN A 191 4.80 -7.17 6.63
CA GLN A 191 4.97 -8.60 6.34
C GLN A 191 4.79 -9.46 7.60
N LEU A 192 5.26 -9.01 8.76
CA LEU A 192 5.05 -9.73 10.02
C LEU A 192 3.57 -9.74 10.46
N ARG A 193 2.82 -8.66 10.20
CA ARG A 193 1.39 -8.53 10.56
C ARG A 193 0.51 -9.34 9.63
N GLU A 194 0.74 -9.26 8.32
CA GLU A 194 -0.08 -9.91 7.30
C GLU A 194 0.35 -11.36 7.06
N GLY A 195 1.61 -11.70 7.34
CA GLY A 195 2.20 -13.01 7.11
C GLY A 195 2.89 -13.12 5.75
N TRP A 196 3.95 -13.93 5.70
CA TRP A 196 4.87 -14.06 4.55
C TRP A 196 4.22 -14.50 3.22
N LYS A 197 3.02 -15.08 3.26
CA LYS A 197 2.28 -15.47 2.04
C LYS A 197 1.47 -14.31 1.44
N ASN A 198 1.47 -13.15 2.10
CA ASN A 198 0.59 -12.03 1.80
C ASN A 198 1.34 -10.74 1.41
N VAL A 199 2.67 -10.70 1.53
CA VAL A 199 3.53 -9.53 1.22
C VAL A 199 4.80 -9.98 0.53
#